data_AF-A0A672GZD2-F1
#
_entry.id   AF-A0A672GZD2-F1
#
_cell.length_a   1.000
_cell.length_b   1.000
_cell.length_c   1.000
_cell.angle_alpha   90.00
_cell.angle_beta   90.00
_cell.angle_gamma   90.00
#
_symmetry.space_group_name_H-M   'P 1'
#
loop_
_entity.id
_entity.type
_entity.pdbx_description
1 polymer ?
#
loop_
_entity_poly.entity_id
_entity_poly.type
_entity_poly.pdbx_seq_one_letter_code
_entity_poly.pdbx_strand_id
1 'polypeptide(L)'
;MLSFVIKLLKIPCDFFFFFSQTSGYFTSGFLSTGVTGLYFPQNEYIETLYVGQPAGSPILQVHAMLDGDSERPHFYLCFISSLRAYSSWFQLDVGTGVLSLNKTLEESDFAQLCELDAGPFLILFLHAMVLPNVPRKLKCPSSSARIVLDFVNATMPRCGQTDMKELCFPHRDTSNPHIMENRFPGALRQLRRLTRLHVCPNYTISYSVESDGPAPFAVNENSTELVVTAPLDREENECYRLLLVCTVRTDAVVTKVGTPLDVFVNDEDDNAPYVNGTDTADVTISFNRTKGGSFGALFVFDRDLTPIFPVESQNKYVGTLLNSDPWIKETFDVKDTFSEKKTHGGIRETVYDYKLVLKKNLNVTENRTLFLDYLVNDTTYPGLEGTVLLHFNVTILPVHIGFPNTTQVFTVARRAAVYAQVAQLLKNSFVSSHYMQFN
;
A
#
# COMPACT_ATOMS: atom_id res chain seq x y z
N MET A 1 -19.05 -28.63 -28.31
CA MET A 1 -19.12 -27.29 -27.68
C MET A 1 -19.53 -27.48 -26.22
N LEU A 2 -18.58 -27.54 -25.29
CA LEU A 2 -18.88 -27.30 -23.87
C LEU A 2 -18.27 -25.95 -23.53
N SER A 3 -19.12 -24.97 -23.24
CA SER A 3 -18.72 -23.65 -22.77
C SER A 3 -18.47 -23.75 -21.26
N PHE A 4 -17.20 -23.77 -20.85
CA PHE A 4 -16.85 -23.64 -19.43
C PHE A 4 -16.92 -22.16 -19.06
N VAL A 5 -17.97 -21.79 -18.32
CA VAL A 5 -18.08 -20.47 -17.68
C VAL A 5 -17.24 -20.53 -16.41
N ILE A 6 -16.00 -20.04 -16.46
CA ILE A 6 -15.20 -19.77 -15.27
C ILE A 6 -15.81 -18.54 -14.62
N LYS A 7 -16.63 -18.74 -13.58
CA LYS A 7 -17.06 -17.64 -12.71
C LYS A 7 -15.82 -17.16 -11.96
N LEU A 8 -15.39 -15.93 -12.23
CA LEU A 8 -14.45 -15.21 -11.37
C LEU A 8 -15.05 -15.21 -9.95
N LEU A 9 -14.46 -16.01 -9.06
CA LEU A 9 -14.83 -15.98 -7.66
C LEU A 9 -14.47 -14.59 -7.14
N LYS A 10 -15.50 -13.83 -6.73
CA LYS A 10 -15.34 -12.61 -5.95
C LYS A 10 -14.72 -12.96 -4.60
N ILE A 11 -13.40 -13.04 -4.56
CA ILE A 11 -12.66 -12.90 -3.31
C ILE A 11 -12.74 -11.41 -2.95
N PRO A 12 -13.24 -11.04 -1.76
CA PRO A 12 -13.20 -9.65 -1.31
C PRO A 12 -11.73 -9.23 -1.19
N CYS A 13 -11.37 -8.05 -1.71
CA CYS A 13 -10.05 -7.44 -1.53
C CYS A 13 -9.69 -7.20 -0.05
N ASP A 14 -10.64 -7.43 0.86
CA ASP A 14 -10.55 -7.12 2.28
C ASP A 14 -9.70 -8.12 3.09
N PHE A 15 -9.12 -9.18 2.48
CA PHE A 15 -8.50 -10.30 3.23
C PHE A 15 -6.97 -10.43 3.18
N PHE A 16 -6.23 -9.44 2.69
CA PHE A 16 -4.75 -9.46 2.72
C PHE A 16 -4.14 -8.17 3.30
N PHE A 17 -4.51 -7.82 4.53
CA PHE A 17 -3.68 -6.95 5.39
C PHE A 17 -3.80 -7.33 6.87
N PHE A 18 -3.62 -8.61 7.22
CA PHE A 18 -3.21 -8.98 8.57
C PHE A 18 -2.27 -10.19 8.51
N PHE A 19 -1.00 -9.93 8.85
CA PHE A 19 0.13 -10.86 8.98
C PHE A 19 0.64 -11.57 7.71
N SER A 20 1.43 -10.85 6.92
CA SER A 20 2.67 -11.40 6.36
C SER A 20 3.83 -10.47 6.71
N GLN A 21 4.37 -10.62 7.92
CA GLN A 21 5.71 -10.12 8.25
C GLN A 21 6.72 -11.03 7.55
N THR A 22 7.05 -10.71 6.31
CA THR A 22 8.37 -11.02 5.74
C THR A 22 8.90 -9.73 5.14
N SER A 23 9.96 -9.21 5.77
CA SER A 23 10.64 -7.96 5.42
C SER A 23 10.79 -7.74 3.91
N GLY A 24 9.91 -6.90 3.36
CA GLY A 24 10.09 -6.19 2.10
C GLY A 24 9.87 -4.72 2.42
N TYR A 25 10.95 -4.02 2.74
CA TYR A 25 10.93 -2.59 3.05
C TYR A 25 10.54 -1.80 1.79
N PHE A 26 9.26 -1.47 1.64
CA PHE A 26 8.88 -0.30 0.84
C PHE A 26 9.17 0.92 1.68
N THR A 27 10.38 1.46 1.52
CA THR A 27 10.59 2.86 1.83
C THR A 27 9.81 3.65 0.80
N SER A 28 8.73 4.31 1.22
CA SER A 28 8.26 5.52 0.55
C SER A 28 9.46 6.47 0.54
N GLY A 29 10.20 6.48 -0.57
CA GLY A 29 11.30 7.40 -0.76
C GLY A 29 10.72 8.80 -0.73
N PHE A 30 11.17 9.58 0.26
CA PHE A 30 11.04 11.01 0.39
C PHE A 30 10.53 11.73 -0.87
N LEU A 31 9.41 12.43 -0.70
CA LEU A 31 9.14 13.70 -1.38
C LEU A 31 10.26 14.68 -1.02
N SER A 32 11.33 14.61 -1.81
CA SER A 32 12.34 15.64 -1.96
C SER A 32 12.44 15.81 -3.47
N THR A 33 11.95 16.93 -4.00
CA THR A 33 12.19 17.45 -5.35
C THR A 33 13.26 16.67 -6.11
N GLY A 34 12.82 15.66 -6.86
CA GLY A 34 13.71 14.64 -7.41
C GLY A 34 12.90 13.57 -8.10
N VAL A 35 12.55 13.85 -9.36
CA VAL A 35 12.00 12.96 -10.39
C VAL A 35 12.07 11.48 -9.98
N THR A 36 10.94 10.89 -9.57
CA THR A 36 10.81 9.44 -9.62
C THR A 36 10.94 9.06 -11.09
N GLY A 37 11.89 8.17 -11.35
CA GLY A 37 12.13 7.58 -12.64
C GLY A 37 12.01 6.06 -12.52
N LEU A 38 11.92 5.40 -13.68
CA LEU A 38 12.02 3.95 -13.90
C LEU A 38 11.81 3.05 -12.66
N TYR A 39 10.66 2.41 -12.57
CA TYR A 39 10.35 1.47 -11.49
C TYR A 39 10.00 0.08 -12.01
N PHE A 40 10.24 -0.95 -11.19
CA PHE A 40 9.79 -2.30 -11.49
C PHE A 40 8.30 -2.44 -11.14
N PRO A 41 7.46 -2.94 -12.06
CA PRO A 41 6.06 -3.20 -11.73
C PRO A 41 5.87 -4.43 -10.84
N GLN A 42 6.90 -5.26 -10.69
CA GLN A 42 6.88 -6.47 -9.86
C GLN A 42 8.11 -6.49 -8.96
N ASN A 43 7.90 -6.82 -7.68
CA ASN A 43 8.98 -6.88 -6.70
C ASN A 43 9.69 -8.24 -6.68
N GLU A 44 9.04 -9.27 -7.25
CA GLU A 44 9.52 -10.64 -7.22
C GLU A 44 9.25 -11.36 -8.54
N TYR A 45 10.27 -12.01 -9.08
CA TYR A 45 10.22 -12.84 -10.28
C TYR A 45 10.63 -14.27 -9.93
N ILE A 46 9.84 -15.26 -10.30
CA ILE A 46 10.03 -16.65 -9.88
C ILE A 46 10.14 -17.55 -11.10
N GLU A 47 11.16 -18.41 -11.13
CA GLU A 47 11.34 -19.38 -12.22
C GLU A 47 12.09 -20.63 -11.74
N THR A 48 11.98 -21.73 -12.49
CA THR A 48 12.60 -23.02 -12.14
C THR A 48 13.74 -23.36 -13.12
N LEU A 49 14.88 -23.75 -12.56
CA LEU A 49 16.07 -24.19 -13.27
C LEU A 49 16.26 -25.70 -13.13
N TYR A 50 16.86 -26.30 -14.15
CA TYR A 50 17.08 -27.74 -14.26
C TYR A 50 18.53 -28.03 -14.61
N VAL A 51 19.02 -29.14 -14.10
CA VAL A 51 20.34 -29.66 -14.50
C VAL A 51 20.32 -30.01 -15.99
N GLY A 52 21.41 -29.68 -16.68
CA GLY A 52 21.58 -29.87 -18.12
C GLY A 52 21.05 -28.73 -18.99
N GLN A 53 20.48 -27.67 -18.41
CA GLN A 53 20.11 -26.48 -19.18
C GLN A 53 21.36 -25.80 -19.77
N PRO A 54 21.40 -25.54 -21.09
CA PRO A 54 22.59 -25.05 -21.77
C PRO A 54 22.85 -23.55 -21.54
N ALA A 55 24.12 -23.16 -21.62
CA ALA A 55 24.49 -21.74 -21.68
C ALA A 55 23.78 -21.01 -22.84
N GLY A 56 23.39 -19.76 -22.59
CA GLY A 56 22.62 -18.92 -23.50
C GLY A 56 21.10 -19.10 -23.41
N SER A 57 20.58 -20.08 -22.66
CA SER A 57 19.13 -20.26 -22.55
C SER A 57 18.49 -19.10 -21.76
N PRO A 58 17.40 -18.49 -22.26
CA PRO A 58 16.67 -17.47 -21.54
C PRO A 58 15.84 -18.08 -20.39
N ILE A 59 15.79 -17.38 -19.27
CA ILE A 59 15.14 -17.83 -18.03
C ILE A 59 13.82 -17.07 -17.85
N LEU A 60 13.92 -15.74 -17.70
CA LEU A 60 12.79 -14.83 -17.50
C LEU A 60 13.17 -13.44 -18.02
N GLN A 61 12.19 -12.54 -18.06
CA GLN A 61 12.40 -11.15 -18.46
C GLN A 61 11.85 -10.24 -17.36
N VAL A 62 12.66 -9.28 -16.92
CA VAL A 62 12.23 -8.22 -16.01
C VAL A 62 11.73 -7.01 -16.80
N HIS A 63 10.79 -6.28 -16.23
CA HIS A 63 10.16 -5.12 -16.86
C HIS A 63 10.40 -3.86 -16.02
N ALA A 64 10.39 -2.71 -16.67
CA ALA A 64 10.40 -1.42 -15.99
C ALA A 64 9.38 -0.49 -16.65
N MET A 65 8.62 0.21 -15.82
CA MET A 65 7.65 1.21 -16.23
C MET A 65 8.33 2.59 -16.26
N LEU A 66 7.89 3.45 -17.17
CA LEU A 66 8.50 4.76 -17.39
C LEU A 66 7.71 5.84 -16.69
N ASP A 67 8.41 6.79 -16.06
CA ASP A 67 7.80 8.01 -15.54
C ASP A 67 7.85 9.15 -16.57
N GLY A 68 8.86 9.14 -17.46
CA GLY A 68 9.02 10.11 -18.55
C GLY A 68 9.20 9.48 -19.94
N ASP A 69 8.81 10.21 -20.99
CA ASP A 69 8.90 9.78 -22.40
C ASP A 69 10.35 9.62 -22.93
N SER A 70 11.27 10.38 -22.35
CA SER A 70 12.70 10.38 -22.66
C SER A 70 13.48 9.29 -21.92
N GLU A 71 12.87 8.62 -20.95
CA GLU A 71 13.54 7.60 -20.15
C GLU A 71 13.78 6.33 -20.97
N ARG A 72 14.93 5.69 -20.73
CA ARG A 72 15.30 4.42 -21.36
C ARG A 72 15.79 3.48 -20.27
N PRO A 73 15.11 2.34 -20.03
CA PRO A 73 15.50 1.43 -18.98
C PRO A 73 16.76 0.66 -19.36
N HIS A 74 17.74 0.66 -18.46
CA HIS A 74 18.93 -0.18 -18.54
C HIS A 74 18.98 -1.11 -17.33
N PHE A 75 19.02 -2.41 -17.60
CA PHE A 75 18.93 -3.43 -16.56
C PHE A 75 20.30 -3.99 -16.17
N TYR A 76 20.51 -4.19 -14.87
CA TYR A 76 21.75 -4.73 -14.33
C TYR A 76 21.49 -5.67 -13.16
N LEU A 77 22.30 -6.72 -13.03
CA LEU A 77 22.37 -7.50 -11.80
C LEU A 77 23.09 -6.69 -10.72
N CYS A 78 22.56 -6.71 -9.51
CA CYS A 78 23.15 -6.06 -8.35
C CYS A 78 23.29 -7.05 -7.19
N PHE A 79 24.13 -6.71 -6.21
CA PHE A 79 24.41 -7.59 -5.08
C PHE A 79 24.23 -6.87 -3.73
N ILE A 80 23.50 -7.51 -2.81
CA ILE A 80 23.27 -7.03 -1.43
C ILE A 80 24.45 -7.40 -0.52
N SER A 81 25.02 -8.60 -0.71
CA SER A 81 26.16 -9.13 0.04
C SER A 81 27.37 -9.38 -0.87
N SER A 82 28.44 -10.00 -0.35
CA SER A 82 29.52 -10.54 -1.19
C SER A 82 28.97 -11.39 -2.34
N LEU A 83 29.67 -11.37 -3.47
CA LEU A 83 29.33 -12.15 -4.65
C LEU A 83 29.17 -13.62 -4.26
N ARG A 84 27.97 -14.17 -4.49
CA ARG A 84 27.72 -15.61 -4.32
C ARG A 84 28.38 -16.36 -5.47
N ALA A 85 28.84 -17.59 -5.21
CA ALA A 85 29.55 -18.40 -6.19
C ALA A 85 28.79 -18.57 -7.53
N TYR A 86 27.46 -18.61 -7.47
CA TYR A 86 26.60 -18.77 -8.64
C TYR A 86 26.31 -17.48 -9.42
N SER A 87 26.74 -16.31 -8.94
CA SER A 87 26.37 -15.02 -9.55
C SER A 87 26.87 -14.90 -10.99
N SER A 88 28.01 -15.51 -11.31
CA SER A 88 28.61 -15.51 -12.66
C SER A 88 27.90 -16.44 -13.65
N TRP A 89 26.99 -17.29 -13.17
CA TRP A 89 26.21 -18.23 -14.00
C TRP A 89 25.08 -17.54 -14.74
N PHE A 90 24.79 -16.28 -14.40
CA PHE A 90 23.66 -15.53 -14.93
C PHE A 90 24.14 -14.25 -15.60
N GLN A 91 23.46 -13.89 -16.68
CA GLN A 91 23.65 -12.64 -17.38
C GLN A 91 22.29 -11.99 -17.62
N LEU A 92 22.18 -10.69 -17.35
CA LEU A 92 20.99 -9.91 -17.62
C LEU A 92 21.26 -8.99 -18.80
N ASP A 93 20.46 -9.10 -19.85
CA ASP A 93 20.57 -8.24 -21.02
C ASP A 93 20.15 -6.80 -20.68
N VAL A 94 21.03 -5.85 -20.99
CA VAL A 94 20.91 -4.47 -20.53
C VAL A 94 19.71 -3.75 -21.16
N GLY A 95 19.37 -4.06 -22.42
CA GLY A 95 18.32 -3.35 -23.15
C GLY A 95 16.95 -4.01 -23.06
N THR A 96 16.91 -5.34 -22.95
CA THR A 96 15.66 -6.12 -22.98
C THR A 96 15.20 -6.61 -21.62
N GLY A 97 16.11 -6.65 -20.62
CA GLY A 97 15.82 -7.19 -19.30
C GLY A 97 15.70 -8.72 -19.28
N VAL A 98 16.13 -9.42 -20.34
CA VAL A 98 16.12 -10.89 -20.38
C VAL A 98 17.27 -11.44 -19.56
N LEU A 99 16.96 -12.27 -18.56
CA LEU A 99 17.93 -13.03 -17.79
C LEU A 99 18.21 -14.35 -18.50
N SER A 100 19.48 -14.66 -18.74
CA SER A 100 19.92 -15.91 -19.40
C SER A 100 21.03 -16.60 -18.62
N LEU A 101 21.20 -17.89 -18.89
CA LEU A 101 22.34 -18.66 -18.38
C LEU A 101 23.63 -18.28 -19.11
N ASN A 102 24.72 -18.09 -18.37
CA ASN A 102 26.07 -17.87 -18.88
C ASN A 102 26.92 -19.16 -18.83
N LYS A 103 26.42 -20.20 -18.16
CA LYS A 103 27.03 -21.53 -18.06
C LYS A 103 25.95 -22.60 -18.21
N THR A 104 26.32 -23.77 -18.72
CA THR A 104 25.49 -24.98 -18.67
C THR A 104 25.45 -25.55 -17.25
N LEU A 105 24.27 -25.76 -16.69
CA LEU A 105 24.11 -26.26 -15.32
C LEU A 105 24.41 -27.76 -15.22
N GLU A 106 25.27 -28.16 -14.28
CA GLU A 106 25.69 -29.55 -14.07
C GLU A 106 25.23 -30.09 -12.71
N GLU A 107 25.24 -31.42 -12.54
CA GLU A 107 24.91 -32.06 -11.26
C GLU A 107 25.91 -31.66 -10.15
N SER A 108 27.17 -31.42 -10.53
CA SER A 108 28.23 -30.92 -9.64
C SER A 108 27.91 -29.53 -9.07
N ASP A 109 27.36 -28.64 -9.90
CA ASP A 109 26.93 -27.30 -9.48
C ASP A 109 25.83 -27.39 -8.42
N PHE A 110 24.87 -28.31 -8.61
CA PHE A 110 23.80 -28.56 -7.64
C PHE A 110 24.36 -29.13 -6.33
N ALA A 111 25.22 -30.15 -6.41
CA ALA A 111 25.83 -30.79 -5.25
C ALA A 111 26.65 -29.80 -4.41
N GLN A 112 27.46 -28.95 -5.07
CA GLN A 112 28.27 -27.93 -4.41
C GLN A 112 27.42 -26.93 -3.60
N LEU A 113 26.27 -26.53 -4.13
CA LEU A 113 25.38 -25.61 -3.43
C LEU A 113 24.55 -26.31 -2.35
N CYS A 114 24.20 -27.59 -2.53
CA CYS A 114 23.48 -28.38 -1.54
C CYS A 114 24.33 -28.68 -0.29
N GLU A 115 25.64 -28.82 -0.41
CA GLU A 115 26.53 -28.94 0.77
C GLU A 115 26.48 -27.69 1.69
N LEU A 116 26.09 -26.55 1.13
CA LEU A 116 25.96 -25.28 1.86
C LEU A 116 24.56 -25.07 2.45
N ASP A 117 23.54 -25.80 1.97
CA ASP A 117 22.12 -25.57 2.31
C ASP A 117 21.37 -26.90 2.45
N ALA A 118 20.97 -27.27 3.68
CA ALA A 118 20.48 -28.61 4.04
C ALA A 118 18.99 -28.87 3.69
N GLY A 119 18.54 -28.47 2.49
CA GLY A 119 17.16 -28.60 2.01
C GLY A 119 17.02 -29.48 0.74
N PRO A 120 15.84 -30.08 0.48
CA PRO A 120 15.59 -30.88 -0.73
C PRO A 120 15.42 -30.06 -2.02
N PHE A 121 15.31 -28.73 -1.90
CA PHE A 121 15.23 -27.78 -3.01
C PHE A 121 16.20 -26.65 -2.73
N LEU A 122 16.93 -26.23 -3.75
CA LEU A 122 17.91 -25.15 -3.64
C LEU A 122 17.32 -23.88 -4.23
N ILE A 123 17.24 -22.81 -3.44
CA ILE A 123 16.70 -21.51 -3.88
C ILE A 123 17.84 -20.53 -4.09
N LEU A 124 17.97 -20.02 -5.31
CA LEU A 124 18.94 -18.98 -5.66
C LEU A 124 18.26 -17.61 -5.64
N PHE A 125 18.94 -16.63 -5.06
CA PHE A 125 18.46 -15.25 -4.99
C PHE A 125 19.37 -14.34 -5.79
N LEU A 126 18.78 -13.65 -6.77
CA LEU A 126 19.42 -12.57 -7.52
C LEU A 126 18.61 -11.29 -7.33
N HIS A 127 19.24 -10.15 -7.59
CA HIS A 127 18.58 -8.86 -7.58
C HIS A 127 18.86 -8.12 -8.89
N ALA A 128 17.82 -7.52 -9.44
CA ALA A 128 17.91 -6.65 -10.60
C ALA A 128 17.70 -5.20 -10.19
N MET A 129 18.49 -4.31 -10.77
CA MET A 129 18.28 -2.87 -10.70
C MET A 129 18.05 -2.31 -12.10
N VAL A 130 17.22 -1.27 -12.18
CA VAL A 130 16.98 -0.52 -13.41
C VAL A 130 17.43 0.91 -13.20
N LEU A 131 18.14 1.46 -14.20
CA LEU A 131 18.65 2.82 -14.17
C LEU A 131 18.52 3.45 -15.57
N PRO A 132 18.35 4.78 -15.65
CA PRO A 132 18.33 5.47 -16.94
C PRO A 132 19.74 5.60 -17.55
N ASN A 133 20.78 5.47 -16.72
CA ASN A 133 22.18 5.63 -17.10
C ASN A 133 23.04 4.47 -16.59
N VAL A 134 24.21 4.30 -17.20
CA VAL A 134 25.17 3.26 -16.81
C VAL A 134 25.60 3.42 -15.34
N PRO A 135 25.48 2.38 -14.51
CA PRO A 135 25.82 2.44 -13.09
C PRO A 135 27.34 2.58 -12.89
N ARG A 136 27.73 3.42 -11.92
CA ARG A 136 29.12 3.49 -11.44
C ARG A 136 29.47 2.37 -10.44
N LYS A 137 28.47 1.78 -9.77
CA LYS A 137 28.59 0.70 -8.77
C LYS A 137 27.40 -0.26 -8.89
N LEU A 138 27.63 -1.55 -8.61
CA LEU A 138 26.61 -2.61 -8.67
C LEU A 138 25.96 -2.91 -7.30
N LYS A 139 25.87 -1.91 -6.42
CA LYS A 139 25.21 -2.08 -5.11
C LYS A 139 23.70 -1.97 -5.30
N CYS A 140 22.93 -2.90 -4.75
CA CYS A 140 21.48 -2.87 -4.91
C CYS A 140 20.84 -1.64 -4.22
N PRO A 141 19.98 -0.89 -4.93
CA PRO A 141 19.08 0.06 -4.30
C PRO A 141 17.97 -0.67 -3.54
N SER A 142 17.23 0.06 -2.69
CA SER A 142 16.03 -0.44 -2.02
C SER A 142 14.93 -0.84 -3.01
N SER A 143 14.86 -0.16 -4.16
CA SER A 143 13.92 -0.43 -5.25
C SER A 143 14.33 -1.57 -6.19
N SER A 144 15.29 -2.42 -5.79
CA SER A 144 15.70 -3.56 -6.62
C SER A 144 14.63 -4.66 -6.64
N ALA A 145 14.41 -5.26 -7.82
CA ALA A 145 13.53 -6.42 -7.95
C ALA A 145 14.26 -7.70 -7.53
N ARG A 146 13.60 -8.55 -6.75
CA ARG A 146 14.13 -9.85 -6.34
C ARG A 146 13.81 -10.90 -7.39
N ILE A 147 14.79 -11.72 -7.73
CA ILE A 147 14.64 -12.87 -8.63
C ILE A 147 14.92 -14.13 -7.81
N VAL A 148 13.94 -15.04 -7.79
CA VAL A 148 13.95 -16.29 -7.04
C VAL A 148 13.98 -17.45 -8.02
N LEU A 149 15.07 -18.21 -8.02
CA LEU A 149 15.25 -19.34 -8.93
C LEU A 149 15.27 -20.65 -8.15
N ASP A 150 14.28 -21.49 -8.39
CA ASP A 150 14.21 -22.84 -7.83
C ASP A 150 15.11 -23.76 -8.66
N PHE A 151 16.30 -24.10 -8.15
CA PHE A 151 17.19 -25.03 -8.81
C PHE A 151 16.86 -26.45 -8.40
N VAL A 152 16.55 -27.31 -9.38
CA VAL A 152 16.10 -28.69 -9.17
C VAL A 152 17.13 -29.66 -9.73
N ASN A 153 17.48 -30.68 -8.94
CA ASN A 153 18.33 -31.79 -9.36
C ASN A 153 17.58 -32.79 -10.25
N ALA A 154 17.10 -32.31 -11.39
CA ALA A 154 16.44 -33.11 -12.42
C ALA A 154 16.69 -32.45 -13.78
N THR A 155 16.55 -33.24 -14.84
CA THR A 155 16.55 -32.71 -16.21
C THR A 155 15.18 -32.11 -16.56
N MET A 156 15.18 -31.17 -17.51
CA MET A 156 13.95 -30.54 -17.98
C MET A 156 12.91 -31.61 -18.42
N PRO A 157 11.66 -31.54 -17.94
CA PRO A 157 10.62 -32.48 -18.34
C PRO A 157 10.40 -32.50 -19.86
N ARG A 158 10.13 -33.68 -20.41
CA ARG A 158 9.78 -33.83 -21.83
C ARG A 158 8.37 -33.30 -22.10
N CYS A 159 8.07 -32.96 -23.36
CA CYS A 159 6.76 -32.42 -23.74
C CYS A 159 5.58 -33.29 -23.26
N GLY A 160 5.63 -34.61 -23.48
CA GLY A 160 4.55 -35.53 -23.08
C GLY A 160 4.37 -35.72 -21.57
N GLN A 161 5.29 -35.21 -20.76
CA GLN A 161 5.24 -35.25 -19.29
C GLN A 161 4.94 -33.87 -18.68
N THR A 162 4.87 -32.83 -19.51
CA THR A 162 4.62 -31.46 -19.05
C THR A 162 3.13 -31.17 -19.09
N ASP A 163 2.55 -30.82 -17.94
CA ASP A 163 1.16 -30.39 -17.89
C ASP A 163 0.97 -29.05 -18.62
N MET A 164 -0.19 -28.87 -19.28
CA MET A 164 -0.48 -27.66 -20.04
C MET A 164 -0.49 -26.41 -19.16
N LYS A 165 -0.91 -26.54 -17.88
CA LYS A 165 -0.88 -25.42 -16.94
C LYS A 165 0.54 -25.02 -16.60
N GLU A 166 1.42 -25.99 -16.36
CA GLU A 166 2.84 -25.73 -16.10
C GLU A 166 3.57 -25.19 -17.32
N LEU A 167 3.18 -25.59 -18.54
CA LEU A 167 3.73 -25.04 -19.77
C LEU A 167 3.39 -23.56 -19.92
N CYS A 168 2.16 -23.17 -19.55
CA CYS A 168 1.64 -21.82 -19.73
C CYS A 168 2.05 -20.85 -18.61
N PHE A 169 1.92 -21.26 -17.34
CA PHE A 169 2.07 -20.38 -16.18
C PHE A 169 2.93 -21.04 -15.09
N PRO A 170 3.74 -20.27 -14.36
CA PRO A 170 4.48 -20.79 -13.22
C PRO A 170 3.54 -21.19 -12.07
N HIS A 171 3.90 -22.25 -11.34
CA HIS A 171 3.04 -22.84 -10.31
C HIS A 171 2.86 -21.93 -9.07
N ARG A 172 3.81 -21.04 -8.79
CA ARG A 172 3.86 -20.22 -7.57
C ARG A 172 3.93 -18.73 -7.87
N ASP A 173 3.19 -18.28 -8.87
CA ASP A 173 3.16 -16.86 -9.17
C ASP A 173 2.24 -16.12 -8.21
N THR A 174 2.83 -15.60 -7.13
CA THR A 174 2.12 -14.79 -6.13
C THR A 174 2.40 -13.30 -6.30
N SER A 175 3.17 -12.90 -7.32
CA SER A 175 3.52 -11.50 -7.53
C SER A 175 2.44 -10.81 -8.35
N ASN A 176 1.67 -9.97 -7.66
CA ASN A 176 0.72 -9.06 -8.29
C ASN A 176 1.47 -7.76 -8.69
N PRO A 177 1.36 -7.31 -9.95
CA PRO A 177 1.99 -6.09 -10.39
C PRO A 177 1.39 -4.85 -9.72
N HIS A 178 2.23 -3.85 -9.52
CA HIS A 178 1.89 -2.51 -9.04
C HIS A 178 2.27 -1.47 -10.09
N ILE A 179 1.37 -0.53 -10.36
CA ILE A 179 1.54 0.49 -11.39
C ILE A 179 1.25 1.84 -10.75
N MET A 180 2.17 2.79 -10.87
CA MET A 180 1.93 4.16 -10.46
C MET A 180 0.92 4.80 -11.41
N GLU A 181 -0.09 5.46 -10.87
CA GLU A 181 -1.07 6.19 -11.66
C GLU A 181 -0.47 7.38 -12.41
N ASN A 182 -1.22 7.92 -13.36
CA ASN A 182 -0.82 9.08 -14.17
C ASN A 182 0.55 8.90 -14.87
N ARG A 183 0.94 7.64 -15.13
CA ARG A 183 2.19 7.26 -15.83
C ARG A 183 1.98 6.76 -17.24
N PHE A 184 3.08 6.72 -17.97
CA PHE A 184 3.09 6.26 -19.35
C PHE A 184 2.75 4.75 -19.43
N PRO A 185 1.92 4.35 -20.40
CA PRO A 185 1.66 2.94 -20.67
C PRO A 185 2.93 2.20 -21.10
N GLY A 186 3.00 0.90 -20.83
CA GLY A 186 4.19 0.10 -21.12
C GLY A 186 4.00 -1.39 -20.93
N ALA A 187 5.07 -2.15 -21.20
CA ALA A 187 5.11 -3.57 -20.97
C ALA A 187 5.20 -3.88 -19.48
N LEU A 188 4.26 -4.69 -18.99
CA LEU A 188 4.07 -4.97 -17.57
C LEU A 188 4.72 -6.29 -17.15
N ARG A 189 4.58 -7.32 -18.00
CA ARG A 189 4.96 -8.69 -17.67
C ARG A 189 5.11 -9.58 -18.89
N GLN A 190 6.17 -10.39 -18.92
CA GLN A 190 6.31 -11.47 -19.89
C GLN A 190 5.41 -12.65 -19.48
N LEU A 191 4.51 -13.08 -20.37
CA LEU A 191 3.58 -14.18 -20.10
C LEU A 191 4.16 -15.54 -20.51
N ARG A 192 5.01 -15.56 -21.53
CA ARG A 192 5.60 -16.80 -22.03
C ARG A 192 6.77 -17.22 -21.14
N ARG A 193 6.71 -18.45 -20.61
CA ARG A 193 7.82 -19.03 -19.82
C ARG A 193 9.03 -19.30 -20.70
N LEU A 194 10.08 -18.49 -20.56
CA LEU A 194 11.25 -18.56 -21.44
C LEU A 194 12.01 -19.89 -21.29
N THR A 195 12.07 -20.44 -20.08
CA THR A 195 12.65 -21.77 -19.81
C THR A 195 11.93 -22.91 -20.52
N ARG A 196 10.68 -22.71 -20.96
CA ARG A 196 9.83 -23.73 -21.58
C ARG A 196 9.65 -23.58 -23.09
N LEU A 197 10.29 -22.58 -23.73
CA LEU A 197 10.15 -22.29 -25.16
C LEU A 197 10.37 -23.51 -26.06
N HIS A 198 11.35 -24.34 -25.71
CA HIS A 198 11.78 -25.48 -26.52
C HIS A 198 11.29 -26.84 -26.00
N VAL A 199 10.48 -26.87 -24.94
CA VAL A 199 9.98 -28.13 -24.36
C VAL A 199 8.98 -28.79 -25.31
N CYS A 200 8.07 -28.01 -25.91
CA CYS A 200 7.05 -28.46 -26.85
C CYS A 200 7.08 -27.63 -28.15
N PRO A 201 8.06 -27.84 -29.04
CA PRO A 201 8.25 -27.00 -30.24
C PRO A 201 7.11 -27.12 -31.27
N ASN A 202 6.37 -28.23 -31.26
CA ASN A 202 5.25 -28.45 -32.18
C ASN A 202 3.95 -27.77 -31.71
N TYR A 203 3.93 -27.15 -30.53
CA TYR A 203 2.74 -26.50 -30.00
C TYR A 203 2.74 -25.02 -30.35
N THR A 204 1.61 -24.52 -30.82
CA THR A 204 1.41 -23.08 -31.00
C THR A 204 0.77 -22.52 -29.75
N ILE A 205 1.51 -21.68 -29.02
CA ILE A 205 1.09 -21.08 -27.75
C ILE A 205 0.83 -19.59 -27.97
N SER A 206 -0.35 -19.12 -27.56
CA SER A 206 -0.77 -17.73 -27.63
C SER A 206 -1.41 -17.31 -26.31
N TYR A 207 -1.35 -16.03 -25.98
CA TYR A 207 -1.87 -15.47 -24.74
C TYR A 207 -2.90 -14.38 -25.05
N SER A 208 -3.93 -14.29 -24.20
CA SER A 208 -4.91 -13.22 -24.21
C SER A 208 -5.25 -12.81 -22.79
N VAL A 209 -5.80 -11.60 -22.63
CA VAL A 209 -6.27 -11.09 -21.35
C VAL A 209 -7.77 -10.85 -21.42
N GLU A 210 -8.49 -11.34 -20.42
CA GLU A 210 -9.93 -11.15 -20.24
C GLU A 210 -10.18 -10.39 -18.94
N SER A 211 -11.25 -9.61 -18.88
CA SER A 211 -11.66 -8.84 -17.70
C SER A 211 -13.19 -8.68 -17.67
N ASP A 212 -13.75 -8.47 -16.48
CA ASP A 212 -15.21 -8.35 -16.28
C ASP A 212 -15.81 -7.05 -16.85
N GLY A 213 -14.98 -6.05 -17.14
CA GLY A 213 -15.36 -4.75 -17.68
C GLY A 213 -14.24 -4.13 -18.51
N PRO A 214 -14.41 -2.91 -19.04
CA PRO A 214 -13.35 -2.21 -19.75
C PRO A 214 -12.09 -2.10 -18.88
N ALA A 215 -10.98 -2.65 -19.35
CA ALA A 215 -9.69 -2.59 -18.68
C ALA A 215 -8.61 -2.24 -19.70
N PRO A 216 -7.74 -1.26 -19.43
CA PRO A 216 -6.73 -0.76 -20.38
C PRO A 216 -5.52 -1.69 -20.49
N PHE A 217 -5.75 -3.00 -20.61
CA PHE A 217 -4.71 -4.03 -20.71
C PHE A 217 -4.87 -4.83 -22.00
N ALA A 218 -3.76 -5.15 -22.64
CA ALA A 218 -3.71 -5.97 -23.83
C ALA A 218 -2.52 -6.93 -23.79
N VAL A 219 -2.50 -7.95 -24.66
CA VAL A 219 -1.32 -8.78 -24.88
C VAL A 219 -0.72 -8.40 -26.22
N ASN A 220 0.58 -8.09 -26.23
CA ASN A 220 1.32 -7.90 -27.46
C ASN A 220 1.57 -9.27 -28.11
N GLU A 221 1.00 -9.51 -29.29
CA GLU A 221 1.09 -10.80 -29.99
C GLU A 221 2.52 -11.18 -30.38
N ASN A 222 3.39 -10.18 -30.64
CA ASN A 222 4.75 -10.41 -31.09
C ASN A 222 5.71 -10.76 -29.95
N SER A 223 5.61 -10.04 -28.82
CA SER A 223 6.51 -10.21 -27.67
C SER A 223 5.94 -11.11 -26.56
N THR A 224 4.66 -11.47 -26.67
CA THR A 224 3.88 -12.20 -25.64
C THR A 224 3.87 -11.51 -24.27
N GLU A 225 3.97 -10.18 -24.28
CA GLU A 225 3.94 -9.36 -23.07
C GLU A 225 2.53 -8.86 -22.78
N LEU A 226 2.13 -8.89 -21.51
CA LEU A 226 1.02 -8.11 -21.01
C LEU A 226 1.44 -6.64 -20.98
N VAL A 227 0.66 -5.78 -21.62
CA VAL A 227 0.93 -4.35 -21.72
C VAL A 227 -0.23 -3.54 -21.16
N VAL A 228 0.11 -2.42 -20.54
CA VAL A 228 -0.84 -1.35 -20.24
C VAL A 228 -0.96 -0.48 -21.48
N THR A 229 -2.17 -0.07 -21.82
CA THR A 229 -2.48 0.66 -23.07
C THR A 229 -2.85 2.13 -22.87
N ALA A 230 -3.20 2.53 -21.65
CA ALA A 230 -3.52 3.90 -21.28
C ALA A 230 -3.03 4.19 -19.85
N PRO A 231 -2.73 5.46 -19.51
CA PRO A 231 -2.49 5.86 -18.12
C PRO A 231 -3.65 5.40 -17.23
N LEU A 232 -3.32 4.98 -16.01
CA LEU A 232 -4.30 4.57 -15.02
C LEU A 232 -4.51 5.71 -14.02
N ASP A 233 -5.68 5.73 -13.43
CA ASP A 233 -6.11 6.63 -12.36
C ASP A 233 -6.67 5.74 -11.23
N ARG A 234 -6.15 5.93 -10.02
CA ARG A 234 -6.49 5.12 -8.84
C ARG A 234 -7.84 5.53 -8.27
N GLU A 235 -8.19 6.82 -8.33
CA GLU A 235 -9.51 7.38 -7.99
C GLU A 235 -10.61 6.80 -8.86
N GLU A 236 -10.30 6.37 -10.09
CA GLU A 236 -11.20 5.60 -10.95
C GLU A 236 -11.26 4.11 -10.57
N ASN A 237 -10.09 3.46 -10.45
CA ASN A 237 -10.03 2.05 -10.06
C ASN A 237 -8.68 1.65 -9.42
N GLU A 238 -8.70 1.35 -8.12
CA GLU A 238 -7.53 0.90 -7.36
C GLU A 238 -7.02 -0.51 -7.74
N CYS A 239 -7.86 -1.34 -8.39
CA CYS A 239 -7.50 -2.73 -8.70
C CYS A 239 -8.20 -3.27 -9.96
N TYR A 240 -7.39 -3.73 -10.91
CA TYR A 240 -7.85 -4.43 -12.10
C TYR A 240 -7.71 -5.94 -11.92
N ARG A 241 -8.83 -6.64 -11.89
CA ARG A 241 -8.89 -8.10 -11.82
C ARG A 241 -8.93 -8.67 -13.23
N LEU A 242 -7.83 -9.29 -13.62
CA LEU A 242 -7.63 -9.83 -14.97
C LEU A 242 -7.64 -11.36 -14.93
N LEU A 243 -8.08 -11.97 -16.03
CA LEU A 243 -7.92 -13.39 -16.30
C LEU A 243 -6.97 -13.54 -17.48
N LEU A 244 -5.76 -14.01 -17.20
CA LEU A 244 -4.79 -14.35 -18.25
C LEU A 244 -5.15 -15.71 -18.82
N VAL A 245 -5.30 -15.80 -20.14
CA VAL A 245 -5.67 -17.02 -20.83
C VAL A 245 -4.55 -17.43 -21.78
N CYS A 246 -3.97 -18.60 -21.53
CA CYS A 246 -3.04 -19.27 -22.43
C CYS A 246 -3.81 -20.25 -23.32
N THR A 247 -3.68 -20.10 -24.63
CA THR A 247 -4.25 -21.01 -25.63
C THR A 247 -3.14 -21.82 -26.27
N VAL A 248 -3.13 -23.13 -25.99
CA VAL A 248 -2.19 -24.10 -26.57
C VAL A 248 -2.90 -24.85 -27.70
N ARG A 249 -2.40 -24.72 -28.92
CA ARG A 249 -2.90 -25.44 -30.09
C ARG A 249 -1.92 -26.55 -30.48
N THR A 250 -2.48 -27.74 -30.58
CA THR A 250 -1.86 -28.95 -31.13
C THR A 250 -2.62 -29.35 -32.39
N ASP A 251 -2.08 -30.30 -33.17
CA ASP A 251 -2.73 -30.76 -34.40
C ASP A 251 -4.15 -31.33 -34.17
N ALA A 252 -4.44 -31.83 -32.96
CA ALA A 252 -5.70 -32.47 -32.63
C ALA A 252 -6.63 -31.62 -31.76
N VAL A 253 -6.08 -30.82 -30.85
CA VAL A 253 -6.84 -30.16 -29.76
C VAL A 253 -6.34 -28.74 -29.51
N VAL A 254 -7.29 -27.85 -29.22
CA VAL A 254 -7.04 -26.52 -28.66
C VAL A 254 -7.41 -26.54 -27.18
N THR A 255 -6.43 -26.31 -26.32
CA THR A 255 -6.60 -26.26 -24.86
C THR A 255 -6.44 -24.83 -24.38
N LYS A 256 -7.35 -24.38 -23.51
CA LYS A 256 -7.26 -23.08 -22.84
C LYS A 256 -6.99 -23.27 -21.35
N VAL A 257 -6.03 -22.53 -20.82
CA VAL A 257 -5.70 -22.49 -19.40
C VAL A 257 -5.81 -21.04 -18.93
N GLY A 258 -6.54 -20.80 -17.84
CA GLY A 258 -6.69 -19.47 -17.24
C GLY A 258 -5.97 -19.35 -15.90
N THR A 259 -5.39 -18.19 -15.61
CA THR A 259 -4.93 -17.81 -14.26
C THR A 259 -5.39 -16.38 -13.93
N PRO A 260 -5.93 -16.13 -12.73
CA PRO A 260 -6.25 -14.77 -12.30
C PRO A 260 -4.96 -13.97 -12.08
N LEU A 261 -5.04 -12.66 -12.28
CA LEU A 261 -4.00 -11.70 -11.98
C LEU A 261 -4.66 -10.41 -11.47
N ASP A 262 -4.29 -9.99 -10.27
CA ASP A 262 -4.70 -8.69 -9.75
C ASP A 262 -3.59 -7.67 -10.05
N VAL A 263 -3.93 -6.55 -10.67
CA VAL A 263 -3.04 -5.42 -10.91
C VAL A 263 -3.47 -4.27 -10.02
N PHE A 264 -2.57 -3.81 -9.16
CA PHE A 264 -2.83 -2.71 -8.22
C PHE A 264 -2.32 -1.38 -8.78
N VAL A 265 -3.10 -0.32 -8.58
CA VAL A 265 -2.70 1.04 -8.91
C VAL A 265 -2.20 1.71 -7.63
N ASN A 266 -1.00 2.27 -7.68
CA ASN A 266 -0.41 3.04 -6.60
C ASN A 266 -0.79 4.51 -6.75
N ASP A 267 -1.01 5.13 -5.60
CA ASP A 267 -1.47 6.50 -5.40
C ASP A 267 -0.34 7.52 -5.59
N GLU A 268 -0.64 8.62 -6.28
CA GLU A 268 0.09 9.88 -6.28
C GLU A 268 -0.78 10.97 -5.65
N ASP A 269 -0.14 11.94 -4.99
CA ASP A 269 -0.82 13.05 -4.35
C ASP A 269 -1.30 14.10 -5.37
N ASP A 270 -2.38 13.80 -6.10
CA ASP A 270 -2.92 14.60 -7.18
C ASP A 270 -4.32 15.19 -6.89
N ASN A 271 -4.88 14.96 -5.71
CA ASN A 271 -6.14 15.56 -5.26
C ASN A 271 -5.93 16.51 -4.08
N ALA A 272 -6.51 17.71 -4.18
CA ALA A 272 -6.49 18.66 -3.08
C ALA A 272 -7.46 18.24 -1.94
N PRO A 273 -7.12 18.52 -0.67
CA PRO A 273 -8.05 18.36 0.44
C PRO A 273 -9.30 19.23 0.30
N TYR A 274 -10.44 18.73 0.74
CA TYR A 274 -11.72 19.42 0.67
C TYR A 274 -12.59 19.16 1.91
N VAL A 275 -13.57 20.04 2.13
CA VAL A 275 -14.59 19.87 3.18
C VAL A 275 -15.89 19.41 2.55
N ASN A 276 -16.49 18.37 3.12
CA ASN A 276 -17.83 17.93 2.74
C ASN A 276 -18.86 18.43 3.77
N GLY A 277 -19.59 19.48 3.42
CA GLY A 277 -20.59 20.11 4.30
C GLY A 277 -20.10 21.44 4.85
N THR A 278 -19.91 21.53 6.16
CA THR A 278 -19.54 22.79 6.85
C THR A 278 -18.09 22.76 7.32
N ASP A 279 -17.37 23.84 7.05
CA ASP A 279 -16.03 24.14 7.56
C ASP A 279 -16.04 24.72 8.98
N THR A 280 -17.23 24.93 9.54
CA THR A 280 -17.44 25.64 10.80
C THR A 280 -18.03 24.72 11.87
N ALA A 281 -17.44 24.73 13.07
CA ALA A 281 -17.94 24.01 14.23
C ALA A 281 -18.29 24.95 15.39
N ASP A 282 -19.54 24.89 15.85
CA ASP A 282 -19.98 25.57 17.06
C ASP A 282 -19.60 24.75 18.30
N VAL A 283 -18.75 25.33 19.15
CA VAL A 283 -18.19 24.68 20.34
C VAL A 283 -18.65 25.40 21.60
N THR A 284 -19.36 24.70 22.47
CA THR A 284 -19.74 25.24 23.79
C THR A 284 -18.97 24.56 24.91
N ILE A 285 -18.18 25.34 25.66
CA ILE A 285 -17.40 24.87 26.80
C ILE A 285 -18.05 25.36 28.09
N SER A 286 -18.73 24.45 28.79
CA SER A 286 -19.41 24.72 30.06
C SER A 286 -18.75 23.96 31.22
N PHE A 287 -19.17 22.73 31.50
CA PHE A 287 -18.69 21.97 32.66
C PHE A 287 -17.37 21.24 32.42
N ASN A 288 -17.17 20.70 31.21
CA ASN A 288 -15.92 20.06 30.84
C ASN A 288 -14.86 21.13 30.57
N ARG A 289 -13.99 21.38 31.55
CA ARG A 289 -12.98 22.45 31.56
C ARG A 289 -11.58 21.92 31.84
N THR A 290 -11.38 20.62 31.70
CA THR A 290 -10.12 19.94 32.01
C THR A 290 -9.18 19.95 30.82
N LYS A 291 -7.88 20.09 31.10
CA LYS A 291 -6.79 19.90 30.14
C LYS A 291 -6.96 18.54 29.44
N GLY A 292 -6.80 18.52 28.12
CA GLY A 292 -7.00 17.36 27.27
C GLY A 292 -8.46 17.12 26.87
N GLY A 293 -9.42 17.91 27.37
CA GLY A 293 -10.79 17.90 26.88
C GLY A 293 -10.82 18.26 25.40
N SER A 294 -11.50 17.44 24.60
CA SER A 294 -11.67 17.63 23.15
C SER A 294 -13.10 18.06 22.84
N PHE A 295 -13.25 18.99 21.90
CA PHE A 295 -14.49 19.66 21.55
C PHE A 295 -14.56 19.95 20.05
N GLY A 296 -15.77 19.93 19.52
CA GLY A 296 -15.99 20.05 18.08
C GLY A 296 -15.41 18.87 17.31
N ALA A 297 -15.86 18.73 16.06
CA ALA A 297 -15.26 17.82 15.10
C ALA A 297 -15.49 18.43 13.71
N LEU A 298 -14.40 18.64 12.98
CA LEU A 298 -14.42 19.04 11.58
C LEU A 298 -13.72 17.97 10.77
N PHE A 299 -14.27 17.66 9.61
CA PHE A 299 -13.75 16.61 8.74
C PHE A 299 -13.20 17.22 7.46
N VAL A 300 -11.95 16.91 7.17
CA VAL A 300 -11.31 17.20 5.88
C VAL A 300 -11.14 15.88 5.17
N PHE A 301 -11.55 15.86 3.91
CA PHE A 301 -11.51 14.71 3.03
C PHE A 301 -10.40 14.95 2.01
N ASP A 302 -9.72 13.88 1.66
CA ASP A 302 -8.71 13.85 0.62
C ASP A 302 -8.93 12.56 -0.15
N ARG A 303 -8.98 12.65 -1.48
CA ARG A 303 -9.18 11.44 -2.29
C ARG A 303 -7.96 10.55 -2.27
N ASP A 304 -6.80 11.14 -2.04
CA ASP A 304 -5.52 10.44 -1.98
C ASP A 304 -5.40 9.63 -0.69
N LEU A 305 -4.48 8.68 -0.70
CA LEU A 305 -4.20 7.82 0.44
C LEU A 305 -3.09 8.39 1.31
N THR A 306 -3.33 8.45 2.61
CA THR A 306 -2.27 8.76 3.58
C THR A 306 -1.58 7.48 4.05
N PRO A 307 -0.29 7.27 3.73
CA PRO A 307 0.45 6.10 4.18
C PRO A 307 0.56 6.04 5.70
N ILE A 308 0.07 4.93 6.28
CA ILE A 308 0.15 4.67 7.73
C ILE A 308 1.61 4.49 8.18
N PHE A 309 2.48 4.00 7.28
CA PHE A 309 3.90 3.80 7.51
C PHE A 309 4.73 4.20 6.27
N PRO A 310 5.95 4.74 6.46
CA PRO A 310 6.61 5.09 7.72
C PRO A 310 5.94 6.29 8.42
N VAL A 311 6.07 6.43 9.74
CA VAL A 311 5.38 7.51 10.50
C VAL A 311 5.74 8.92 9.97
N GLU A 312 6.91 9.07 9.36
CA GLU A 312 7.37 10.32 8.73
C GLU A 312 6.47 10.78 7.57
N SER A 313 5.82 9.85 6.86
CA SER A 313 4.87 10.17 5.78
C SER A 313 3.49 10.60 6.30
N GLN A 314 3.24 10.53 7.61
CA GLN A 314 2.05 11.13 8.24
C GLN A 314 2.14 12.66 8.34
N ASN A 315 3.32 13.25 8.12
CA ASN A 315 3.51 14.70 8.09
C ASN A 315 3.01 15.37 6.79
N LYS A 316 2.25 14.65 5.94
CA LYS A 316 1.60 15.18 4.72
C LYS A 316 0.85 16.50 5.03
N TYR A 317 0.08 16.49 6.11
CA TYR A 317 -0.73 17.63 6.54
C TYR A 317 -0.10 18.42 7.68
N VAL A 318 0.03 19.73 7.48
CA VAL A 318 0.51 20.68 8.49
C VAL A 318 -0.58 21.67 8.82
N GLY A 319 -1.03 21.68 10.07
CA GLY A 319 -2.05 22.60 10.55
C GLY A 319 -1.48 23.80 11.31
N THR A 320 -2.01 25.00 11.07
CA THR A 320 -1.58 26.26 11.68
C THR A 320 -2.77 27.03 12.25
N LEU A 321 -2.74 27.32 13.55
CA LEU A 321 -3.74 28.18 14.19
C LEU A 321 -3.46 29.66 13.88
N LEU A 322 -4.35 30.30 13.11
CA LEU A 322 -4.23 31.68 12.64
C LEU A 322 -4.71 32.69 13.69
N ASN A 323 -4.10 32.70 14.88
CA ASN A 323 -4.43 33.65 15.92
C ASN A 323 -3.19 34.26 16.57
N SER A 324 -3.23 35.55 16.88
CA SER A 324 -2.13 36.28 17.53
C SER A 324 -2.29 36.41 19.05
N ASP A 325 -3.47 36.14 19.61
CA ASP A 325 -3.75 36.23 21.06
C ASP A 325 -2.94 35.18 21.84
N PRO A 326 -2.04 35.62 22.75
CA PRO A 326 -1.26 34.70 23.60
C PRO A 326 -2.14 33.79 24.45
N TRP A 327 -3.27 34.28 24.95
CA TRP A 327 -4.17 33.48 25.78
C TRP A 327 -4.74 32.32 24.97
N ILE A 328 -5.10 32.53 23.70
CA ILE A 328 -5.61 31.46 22.82
C ILE A 328 -4.53 30.41 22.58
N LYS A 329 -3.29 30.81 22.24
CA LYS A 329 -2.16 29.89 21.99
C LYS A 329 -1.80 29.02 23.20
N GLU A 330 -1.98 29.56 24.40
CA GLU A 330 -1.76 28.83 25.66
C GLU A 330 -2.94 27.95 26.06
N THR A 331 -4.14 28.23 25.55
CA THR A 331 -5.38 27.60 25.99
C THR A 331 -5.83 26.49 25.06
N PHE A 332 -5.70 26.69 23.75
CA PHE A 332 -6.22 25.79 22.73
C PHE A 332 -5.12 25.17 21.89
N ASP A 333 -5.36 23.95 21.47
CA ASP A 333 -4.66 23.24 20.41
C ASP A 333 -5.69 22.63 19.47
N VAL A 334 -5.25 22.19 18.30
CA VAL A 334 -6.07 21.35 17.43
C VAL A 334 -5.35 20.02 17.28
N LYS A 335 -6.06 18.94 17.59
CA LYS A 335 -5.57 17.58 17.41
C LYS A 335 -6.27 16.96 16.22
N ASP A 336 -5.50 16.39 15.32
CA ASP A 336 -5.96 15.63 14.17
C ASP A 336 -5.77 14.12 14.37
N THR A 337 -6.61 13.35 13.69
CA THR A 337 -6.47 11.91 13.48
C THR A 337 -7.03 11.57 12.11
N PHE A 338 -6.47 10.60 11.39
CA PHE A 338 -6.99 10.20 10.08
C PHE A 338 -7.51 8.76 10.08
N SER A 339 -8.37 8.48 9.11
CA SER A 339 -8.90 7.14 8.82
C SER A 339 -9.18 7.00 7.33
N GLU A 340 -8.96 5.80 6.77
CA GLU A 340 -9.38 5.50 5.40
C GLU A 340 -10.87 5.14 5.38
N LYS A 341 -11.60 5.69 4.40
CA LYS A 341 -13.00 5.33 4.12
C LYS A 341 -13.14 4.93 2.66
N LYS A 342 -14.07 4.01 2.37
CA LYS A 342 -14.47 3.70 1.00
C LYS A 342 -15.62 4.60 0.59
N THR A 343 -15.47 5.24 -0.57
CA THR A 343 -16.55 5.99 -1.22
C THR A 343 -17.65 5.05 -1.72
N HIS A 344 -18.77 5.60 -2.19
CA HIS A 344 -19.86 4.81 -2.79
C HIS A 344 -19.40 3.96 -4.00
N GLY A 345 -18.31 4.33 -4.67
CA GLY A 345 -17.69 3.58 -5.76
C GLY A 345 -16.77 2.45 -5.31
N GLY A 346 -16.54 2.29 -4.00
CA GLY A 346 -15.63 1.29 -3.44
C GLY A 346 -14.17 1.72 -3.38
N ILE A 347 -13.85 2.91 -3.89
CA ILE A 347 -12.50 3.50 -3.89
C ILE A 347 -12.21 4.11 -2.53
N ARG A 348 -11.01 3.83 -2.01
CA ARG A 348 -10.55 4.36 -0.71
C ARG A 348 -10.12 5.82 -0.84
N GLU A 349 -10.49 6.61 0.17
CA GLU A 349 -10.12 8.02 0.38
C GLU A 349 -9.68 8.22 1.84
N THR A 350 -8.89 9.24 2.12
CA THR A 350 -8.47 9.59 3.49
C THR A 350 -9.42 10.63 4.09
N VAL A 351 -9.79 10.45 5.36
CA VAL A 351 -10.58 11.41 6.13
C VAL A 351 -9.86 11.79 7.41
N TYR A 352 -9.55 13.07 7.55
CA TYR A 352 -8.98 13.69 8.73
C TYR A 352 -10.08 14.26 9.64
N ASP A 353 -9.99 13.96 10.93
CA ASP A 353 -10.86 14.45 12.01
C ASP A 353 -10.08 15.43 12.89
N TYR A 354 -10.44 16.71 12.79
CA TYR A 354 -9.84 17.81 13.55
C TYR A 354 -10.71 18.18 14.75
N LYS A 355 -10.12 18.12 15.95
CA LYS A 355 -10.78 18.44 17.22
C LYS A 355 -10.05 19.55 17.96
N LEU A 356 -10.80 20.49 18.49
CA LEU A 356 -10.28 21.53 19.38
C LEU A 356 -10.00 20.92 20.76
N VAL A 357 -8.79 21.11 21.29
CA VAL A 357 -8.36 20.53 22.57
C VAL A 357 -7.89 21.61 23.54
N LEU A 358 -8.23 21.46 24.82
CA LEU A 358 -7.73 22.35 25.87
C LEU A 358 -6.31 21.98 26.32
N LYS A 359 -5.37 22.92 26.22
CA LYS A 359 -3.98 22.78 26.71
C LYS A 359 -3.83 22.98 28.22
N LYS A 360 -4.80 23.65 28.85
CA LYS A 360 -4.84 23.91 30.29
C LYS A 360 -6.27 23.85 30.84
N ASN A 361 -6.39 23.70 32.16
CA ASN A 361 -7.68 23.78 32.84
C ASN A 361 -8.23 25.21 32.77
N LEU A 362 -9.53 25.37 32.49
CA LEU A 362 -10.18 26.68 32.46
C LEU A 362 -10.81 27.04 33.81
N ASN A 363 -10.59 28.27 34.27
CA ASN A 363 -11.19 28.78 35.50
C ASN A 363 -12.70 28.98 35.35
N VAL A 364 -13.51 28.52 36.30
CA VAL A 364 -14.99 28.53 36.27
C VAL A 364 -15.62 29.91 36.03
N THR A 365 -14.90 31.00 36.30
CA THR A 365 -15.36 32.37 36.04
C THR A 365 -15.15 32.84 34.60
N GLU A 366 -14.36 32.13 33.79
CA GLU A 366 -14.12 32.50 32.39
C GLU A 366 -15.43 32.47 31.59
N ASN A 367 -15.67 33.57 30.88
CA ASN A 367 -16.82 33.82 30.02
C ASN A 367 -16.36 34.57 28.77
N ARG A 368 -16.24 33.89 27.63
CA ARG A 368 -15.70 34.45 26.39
C ARG A 368 -16.35 33.80 25.17
N THR A 369 -16.48 34.57 24.10
CA THR A 369 -16.84 34.09 22.76
C THR A 369 -15.67 34.37 21.82
N LEU A 370 -15.19 33.36 21.11
CA LEU A 370 -13.97 33.41 20.30
C LEU A 370 -14.23 32.77 18.95
N PHE A 371 -13.57 33.30 17.92
CA PHE A 371 -13.52 32.70 16.59
C PHE A 371 -12.07 32.28 16.34
N LEU A 372 -11.88 30.99 16.06
CA LEU A 372 -10.56 30.40 15.82
C LEU A 372 -10.49 29.87 14.40
N ASP A 373 -9.57 30.42 13.62
CA ASP A 373 -9.29 29.96 12.26
C ASP A 373 -8.07 29.04 12.28
N TYR A 374 -8.20 27.88 11.65
CA TYR A 374 -7.16 26.86 11.57
C TYR A 374 -6.91 26.48 10.12
N LEU A 375 -5.73 26.80 9.62
CA LEU A 375 -5.32 26.51 8.25
C LEU A 375 -4.70 25.12 8.19
N VAL A 376 -5.29 24.23 7.42
CA VAL A 376 -4.75 22.91 7.10
C VAL A 376 -4.07 23.03 5.74
N ASN A 377 -2.79 22.65 5.68
CA ASN A 377 -1.99 22.67 4.45
C ASN A 377 -1.50 21.27 4.13
N ASP A 378 -1.86 20.79 2.96
CA ASP A 378 -1.22 19.65 2.32
C ASP A 378 0.12 20.10 1.73
N THR A 379 1.20 19.52 2.24
CA THR A 379 2.55 19.93 1.86
C THR A 379 3.10 19.18 0.66
N THR A 380 2.46 18.09 0.26
CA THR A 380 2.95 17.20 -0.78
C THR A 380 2.16 17.34 -2.07
N TYR A 381 0.95 17.91 -2.00
CA TYR A 381 0.16 18.26 -3.16
C TYR A 381 0.88 19.32 -4.04
N PRO A 382 1.06 19.08 -5.35
CA PRO A 382 1.84 19.95 -6.23
C PRO A 382 1.08 21.22 -6.67
N GLY A 383 -0.25 21.25 -6.51
CA GLY A 383 -1.09 22.36 -6.96
C GLY A 383 -1.17 23.53 -5.98
N LEU A 384 -1.82 24.62 -6.39
CA LEU A 384 -1.99 25.82 -5.57
C LEU A 384 -3.15 25.73 -4.56
N GLU A 385 -4.03 24.75 -4.71
CA GLU A 385 -5.25 24.58 -3.92
C GLU A 385 -5.11 23.59 -2.76
N GLY A 386 -3.88 23.27 -2.34
CA GLY A 386 -3.59 22.30 -1.26
C GLY A 386 -3.96 22.74 0.15
N THR A 387 -4.83 23.74 0.34
CA THR A 387 -5.15 24.28 1.67
C THR A 387 -6.63 24.36 1.94
N VAL A 388 -7.02 24.05 3.17
CA VAL A 388 -8.38 24.18 3.68
C VAL A 388 -8.37 25.02 4.96
N LEU A 389 -9.31 25.96 5.06
CA LEU A 389 -9.51 26.78 6.25
C LEU A 389 -10.67 26.22 7.07
N LEU A 390 -10.43 25.98 8.37
CA LEU A 390 -11.41 25.48 9.32
C LEU A 390 -11.73 26.54 10.36
N HIS A 391 -13.00 26.62 10.78
CA HIS A 391 -13.50 27.64 11.69
C HIS A 391 -14.10 27.03 12.96
N PHE A 392 -13.63 27.43 14.14
CA PHE A 392 -14.24 27.06 15.41
C PHE A 392 -14.86 28.29 16.08
N ASN A 393 -16.18 28.27 16.24
CA ASN A 393 -16.93 29.27 16.98
C ASN A 393 -17.09 28.82 18.43
N VAL A 394 -16.24 29.34 19.32
CA VAL A 394 -16.11 28.85 20.69
C VAL A 394 -16.82 29.78 21.66
N THR A 395 -17.80 29.24 22.39
CA THR A 395 -18.49 29.92 23.49
C THR A 395 -18.13 29.26 24.82
N ILE A 396 -17.42 29.98 25.68
CA ILE A 396 -17.05 29.55 27.03
C ILE A 396 -18.04 30.19 28.01
N LEU A 397 -18.84 29.36 28.69
CA LEU A 397 -19.88 29.83 29.61
C LEU A 397 -19.43 29.68 31.07
N PRO A 398 -19.59 30.70 31.93
CA PRO A 398 -19.17 30.63 33.32
C PRO A 398 -19.98 29.58 34.08
N VAL A 399 -19.35 28.89 35.03
CA VAL A 399 -19.99 27.86 35.85
C VAL A 399 -20.26 28.41 37.24
N HIS A 400 -21.53 28.57 37.56
CA HIS A 400 -21.95 28.97 38.90
C HIS A 400 -21.85 27.79 39.88
N ILE A 401 -21.11 28.02 40.96
CA ILE A 401 -20.96 27.05 42.05
C ILE A 401 -21.83 27.52 43.21
N GLY A 402 -22.92 26.81 43.46
CA GLY A 402 -23.84 27.08 44.56
C GLY A 402 -24.47 25.79 45.09
N PHE A 403 -24.88 25.81 46.35
CA PHE A 403 -25.73 24.77 46.93
C PHE A 403 -27.20 25.04 46.62
N PRO A 404 -28.04 24.01 46.60
CA PRO A 404 -29.47 24.22 46.50
C PRO A 404 -29.96 25.00 47.73
N ASN A 405 -30.97 25.86 47.53
CA ASN A 405 -31.56 26.68 48.59
C ASN A 405 -32.35 25.86 49.64
N THR A 406 -32.39 24.54 49.49
CA THR A 406 -33.05 23.59 50.39
C THR A 406 -32.05 22.96 51.34
N THR A 407 -32.29 23.06 52.65
CA THR A 407 -31.52 22.34 53.66
C THR A 407 -31.73 20.84 53.54
N GLN A 408 -30.64 20.08 53.39
CA GLN A 408 -30.69 18.63 53.32
C GLN A 408 -30.55 18.04 54.72
N VAL A 409 -31.51 17.19 55.11
CA VAL A 409 -31.53 16.51 56.41
C VAL A 409 -31.44 15.01 56.17
N PHE A 410 -30.42 14.37 56.73
CA PHE A 410 -30.19 12.93 56.61
C PHE A 410 -30.41 12.24 57.95
N THR A 411 -31.12 11.12 57.94
CA THR A 411 -31.36 10.28 59.13
C THR A 411 -30.48 9.04 59.08
N VAL A 412 -29.83 8.71 60.20
CA VAL A 412 -28.92 7.55 60.31
C VAL A 412 -29.51 6.52 61.26
N ALA A 413 -29.51 5.24 60.85
CA ALA A 413 -29.98 4.15 61.68
C ALA A 413 -29.01 3.87 62.85
N ARG A 414 -29.54 3.60 64.05
CA ARG A 414 -28.75 3.33 65.27
C ARG A 414 -27.84 2.09 65.18
N ARG A 415 -28.03 1.23 64.17
CA ARG A 415 -27.21 0.02 63.90
C ARG A 415 -26.18 0.24 62.79
N ALA A 416 -25.95 1.48 62.36
CA ALA A 416 -25.00 1.77 61.30
C ALA A 416 -23.58 1.33 61.69
N ALA A 417 -22.91 0.63 60.78
CA ALA A 417 -21.54 0.20 60.95
C ALA A 417 -20.56 1.38 60.77
N VAL A 418 -19.34 1.21 61.28
CA VAL A 418 -18.23 2.16 61.05
C VAL A 418 -17.95 2.20 59.53
N TYR A 419 -17.77 3.40 58.97
CA TYR A 419 -17.62 3.68 57.53
C TYR A 419 -18.88 3.49 56.65
N ALA A 420 -20.07 3.36 57.24
CA ALA A 420 -21.31 3.38 56.46
C ALA A 420 -21.55 4.76 55.84
N GLN A 421 -21.63 4.82 54.51
CA GLN A 421 -21.94 6.05 53.78
C GLN A 421 -23.38 6.46 54.03
N VAL A 422 -23.59 7.67 54.55
CA VAL A 422 -24.92 8.20 54.94
C VAL A 422 -25.58 9.01 53.83
N ALA A 423 -24.78 9.82 53.13
CA ALA A 423 -25.26 10.74 52.10
C ALA A 423 -24.10 11.23 51.23
N GLN A 424 -24.45 11.81 50.07
CA GLN A 424 -23.53 12.52 49.20
C GLN A 424 -24.07 13.93 48.94
N LEU A 425 -23.27 14.95 49.28
CA LEU A 425 -23.62 16.34 49.02
C LEU A 425 -23.15 16.74 47.63
N LEU A 426 -24.07 17.17 46.78
CA LEU A 426 -23.80 17.62 45.41
C LEU A 426 -24.14 19.11 45.28
N LYS A 427 -23.31 19.84 44.53
CA LYS A 427 -23.55 21.24 44.15
C LYS A 427 -24.57 21.29 42.99
N ASN A 428 -25.27 22.41 42.80
CA ASN A 428 -26.31 22.56 41.77
C ASN A 428 -25.84 22.28 40.33
N SER A 429 -24.53 22.32 40.06
CA SER A 429 -23.91 22.11 38.76
C SER A 429 -23.42 20.68 38.49
N PHE A 430 -23.68 19.72 39.39
CA PHE A 430 -23.33 18.31 39.17
C PHE A 430 -24.39 17.63 38.30
N VAL A 431 -24.08 17.41 37.01
CA VAL A 431 -24.85 16.49 36.16
C VAL A 431 -24.49 15.06 36.57
N SER A 432 -25.50 14.30 36.99
CA SER A 432 -25.41 12.89 37.33
C SER A 432 -25.04 12.08 36.09
N SER A 433 -23.75 11.79 35.87
CA SER A 433 -23.37 10.75 34.89
C SER A 433 -22.12 9.96 35.18
N HIS A 434 -21.21 10.36 36.09
CA HIS A 434 -20.05 9.52 36.46
C HIS A 434 -19.95 9.32 37.97
N TYR A 435 -20.28 8.10 38.40
CA TYR A 435 -19.95 7.56 39.71
C TYR A 435 -18.43 7.47 39.85
N MET A 436 -17.81 8.42 40.53
CA MET A 436 -16.50 8.19 41.15
C MET A 436 -16.74 7.69 42.57
N GLN A 437 -16.57 6.38 42.77
CA GLN A 437 -16.29 5.82 44.09
C GLN A 437 -14.86 6.20 44.47
N PHE A 438 -14.70 7.02 45.51
CA PHE A 438 -13.44 7.11 46.24
C PHE A 438 -13.49 6.05 47.34
N ASN A 439 -12.51 5.14 47.33
CA ASN A 439 -12.24 4.17 48.39
C ASN A 439 -11.64 4.84 49.63
#